data_AF-A0A0C9VIG9-F1
#
_entry.id   AF-A0A0C9VIG9-F1
#
_cell.length_a   1.000
_cell.length_b   1.000
_cell.length_c   1.000
_cell.angle_alpha   90.00
_cell.angle_beta   90.00
_cell.angle_gamma   90.00
#
_symmetry.space_group_name_H-M   'P 1'
#
loop_
_entity.id
_entity.type
_entity.pdbx_description
1 polymer ?
#
loop_
_entity_poly.entity_id
_entity_poly.type
_entity_poly.pdbx_seq_one_letter_code
_entity_poly.pdbx_strand_id
1 'polypeptide(L)' 'MLSTKSIDYGIIVEGELELELDNGEKTVLKAGDVVVQRQTKHAWHNRHANQWTKVFFVCIASASSIDKKKN' A
#
# COMPACT_ATOMS: atom_id res chain seq x y z
N MET A 1 0.75 1.22 11.49
CA MET A 1 0.20 0.34 10.43
C MET A 1 -1.27 0.63 10.26
N LEU A 2 -1.75 0.82 9.04
CA LEU A 2 -3.14 1.18 8.75
C LEU A 2 -3.72 0.27 7.67
N SER A 3 -5.05 0.16 7.64
CA SER A 3 -5.80 -0.51 6.58
C SER A 3 -6.89 0.42 6.07
N THR A 4 -7.04 0.48 4.76
CA THR A 4 -8.09 1.22 4.05
C THR A 4 -9.16 0.23 3.57
N LYS A 5 -10.43 0.63 3.60
CA LYS A 5 -11.53 -0.18 3.05
C LYS A 5 -11.58 -0.02 1.51
N SER A 6 -10.49 -0.37 0.84
CA SER A 6 -10.30 -0.24 -0.61
C SER A 6 -9.54 -1.43 -1.20
N ILE A 7 -9.60 -1.57 -2.52
CA ILE A 7 -8.54 -2.25 -3.28
C ILE A 7 -7.62 -1.17 -3.85
N ASP A 8 -6.33 -1.29 -3.56
CA ASP A 8 -5.33 -0.30 -3.94
C ASP A 8 -4.31 -0.94 -4.90
N TYR A 9 -4.04 -0.27 -6.01
CA TYR A 9 -2.97 -0.60 -6.94
C TYR A 9 -1.84 0.41 -6.74
N GLY A 10 -0.76 -0.04 -6.09
CA GLY A 10 0.45 0.76 -5.87
C GLY A 10 1.50 0.43 -6.91
N ILE A 11 1.88 1.42 -7.73
CA ILE A 11 2.87 1.26 -8.79
C ILE A 11 4.11 2.05 -8.37
N ILE A 12 5.25 1.37 -8.22
CA ILE A 12 6.51 2.06 -7.94
C ILE A 12 6.99 2.68 -9.25
N VAL A 13 6.98 4.01 -9.31
CA VAL A 13 7.38 4.76 -10.51
C VAL A 13 8.88 4.99 -10.53
N GLU A 14 9.48 5.24 -9.36
CA GLU A 14 10.89 5.58 -9.23
C GLU A 14 11.40 5.24 -7.82
N GLY A 15 12.64 4.76 -7.73
CA GLY A 15 13.27 4.37 -6.46
C GLY A 15 12.88 2.96 -6.00
N GLU A 16 13.04 2.74 -4.71
CA GLU A 16 12.79 1.48 -4.02
C GLU A 16 11.99 1.73 -2.74
N LEU A 17 11.09 0.82 -2.39
CA LEU A 17 10.22 0.93 -1.21
C LEU A 17 10.06 -0.42 -0.52
N GLU A 18 10.19 -0.45 0.81
CA GLU A 18 9.87 -1.63 1.61
C GLU A 18 8.39 -1.59 2.00
N LEU A 19 7.65 -2.65 1.67
CA LEU A 19 6.30 -2.92 2.14
C LEU A 19 6.37 -3.89 3.32
N GLU A 20 5.83 -3.48 4.46
CA GLU A 20 5.66 -4.32 5.65
C GLU A 20 4.18 -4.70 5.83
N LEU A 21 3.91 -5.98 6.08
CA LEU A 21 2.59 -6.55 6.38
C LEU A 21 2.46 -6.86 7.87
N ASP A 22 1.23 -7.08 8.34
CA ASP A 22 0.90 -7.18 9.78
C ASP A 22 1.48 -8.41 10.49
N ASN A 23 1.80 -9.45 9.74
CA ASN A 23 2.57 -10.60 10.21
C ASN A 23 4.09 -10.33 10.34
N GLY A 24 4.54 -9.10 10.05
CA GLY A 24 5.93 -8.69 10.06
C GLY A 24 6.69 -9.06 8.79
N GLU A 25 6.06 -9.69 7.80
CA GLU A 25 6.67 -9.95 6.50
C GLU A 25 6.99 -8.64 5.79
N LYS A 26 8.16 -8.61 5.15
CA LYS A 26 8.68 -7.44 4.44
C LYS A 26 9.10 -7.84 3.05
N THR A 27 8.77 -7.01 2.08
CA THR A 27 9.24 -7.16 0.72
C THR A 27 9.69 -5.82 0.16
N VAL A 28 10.75 -5.86 -0.64
CA VAL A 28 11.35 -4.69 -1.26
C VAL A 28 10.87 -4.61 -2.70
N LEU A 29 10.30 -3.46 -3.06
CA LEU A 29 9.71 -3.20 -4.36
C LEU A 29 10.52 -2.14 -5.08
N LYS A 30 10.76 -2.33 -6.36
CA LYS A 30 11.58 -1.47 -7.22
C LYS A 30 10.73 -0.81 -8.29
N ALA A 31 11.27 0.22 -8.93
CA ALA A 31 10.63 0.87 -10.07
C ALA A 31 10.13 -0.15 -11.12
N GLY A 32 8.84 -0.07 -11.47
CA GLY A 32 8.14 -1.01 -12.34
C GLY A 32 7.30 -2.05 -11.60
N ASP A 33 7.57 -2.32 -10.32
CA ASP A 33 6.78 -3.27 -9.54
C ASP A 33 5.37 -2.72 -9.23
N VAL A 34 4.41 -3.64 -9.15
CA VAL A 34 3.02 -3.34 -8.83
C VAL A 34 2.56 -4.18 -7.65
N VAL A 35 1.99 -3.52 -6.65
CA VAL A 35 1.35 -4.14 -5.49
C VAL A 35 -0.16 -4.02 -5.61
N VAL A 36 -0.86 -5.12 -5.40
CA VAL A 36 -2.32 -5.15 -5.30
C VAL A 36 -2.70 -5.41 -3.85
N GLN A 37 -3.25 -4.41 -3.16
CA GLN A 37 -3.64 -4.50 -1.77
C GLN A 37 -5.14 -4.62 -1.62
N ARG A 38 -5.59 -5.69 -0.94
CA ARG A 38 -6.99 -6.02 -0.74
C ARG A 38 -7.37 -5.84 0.71
N GLN A 39 -7.43 -4.59 1.16
CA GLN A 39 -7.70 -4.22 2.56
C GLN A 39 -6.67 -4.78 3.56
N THR A 40 -5.43 -4.97 3.13
CA THR A 40 -4.36 -5.48 3.99
C THR A 40 -3.81 -4.35 4.88
N LYS A 41 -3.54 -4.68 6.15
CA LYS A 41 -2.77 -3.78 7.03
C LYS A 41 -1.35 -3.72 6.53
N HIS A 42 -0.83 -2.51 6.39
CA HIS A 42 0.50 -2.32 5.84
C HIS A 42 1.18 -1.04 6.35
N ALA A 43 2.48 -0.99 6.13
CA ALA A 43 3.32 0.19 6.28
C ALA A 43 4.34 0.26 5.15
N TRP A 44 4.69 1.47 4.76
CA TRP A 44 5.69 1.75 3.73
C TRP A 44 6.91 2.39 4.36
N HIS A 45 8.10 1.88 4.04
CA HIS A 45 9.35 2.42 4.54
C HIS A 45 10.28 2.74 3.37
N ASN A 46 10.66 4.00 3.25
CA ASN A 46 11.85 4.35 2.47
C ASN A 46 13.07 4.21 3.37
N ARG A 47 13.91 3.20 3.12
CA ARG A 47 15.11 2.89 3.92
C ARG A 47 16.36 3.61 3.42
N HIS A 48 16.26 4.40 2.34
CA HIS A 48 17.40 5.16 1.82
C HIS A 48 17.52 6.52 2.52
N ALA A 49 18.74 6.87 2.92
CA ALA A 49 19.01 8.13 3.62
C ALA A 49 18.89 9.37 2.71
N ASN A 50 19.33 9.25 1.45
CA ASN A 50 19.52 10.39 0.54
C ASN A 50 18.81 10.19 -0.81
N GLN A 51 17.87 9.24 -0.90
CA GLN A 51 17.12 8.96 -2.12
C GLN A 51 15.63 8.97 -1.80
N TRP A 52 14.86 9.54 -2.71
CA TRP A 52 13.42 9.62 -2.62
C TRP A 52 12.78 8.53 -3.49
N THR A 53 11.55 8.18 -3.17
CA THR A 53 10.80 7.13 -3.88
C THR A 53 9.45 7.70 -4.32
N LYS A 54 9.03 7.38 -5.55
CA LYS A 54 7.75 7.81 -6.12
C LYS A 54 6.84 6.62 -6.27
N VAL A 55 5.64 6.72 -5.72
CA VAL A 55 4.60 5.71 -5.87
C VAL A 55 3.32 6.38 -6.39
N PHE A 56 2.71 5.75 -7.39
CA PHE A 56 1.39 6.13 -7.87
C PHE A 56 0.35 5.13 -7.36
N PHE A 57 -0.72 5.64 -6.76
CA PHE A 57 -1.79 4.82 -6.22
C PHE A 57 -3.10 5.06 -6.96
N VAL A 58 -3.77 3.95 -7.30
CA VAL A 58 -5.19 3.95 -7.64
C VAL A 58 -5.93 3.24 -6.51
N CYS A 59 -6.74 3.99 -5.76
CA CYS A 59 -7.51 3.48 -4.62
C CYS A 59 -8.98 3.42 -4.99
N ILE A 60 -9.55 2.22 -5.01
CA ILE A 60 -10.97 2.02 -5.33
C ILE A 60 -11.69 1.57 -4.06
N ALA A 61 -12.70 2.34 -3.64
CA ALA A 61 -13.50 2.00 -2.48
C ALA A 61 -14.13 0.60 -2.63
N SER A 62 -13.99 -0.22 -1.58
CA SER A 62 -14.62 -1.53 -1.54
C SER A 62 -16.09 -1.42 -1.16
N ALA A 63 -16.92 -2.37 -1.54
CA ALA A 63 -18.32 -2.45 -1.11
C ALA A 63 -18.46 -2.47 0.43
N SER A 64 -17.45 -2.97 1.17
CA SER A 64 -17.43 -2.93 2.63
C SER A 64 -17.15 -1.54 3.23
N SER A 65 -16.81 -0.54 2.40
CA SER A 65 -16.60 0.85 2.84
C SER A 65 -17.89 1.57 3.21
N ILE A 66 -19.05 1.03 2.83
CA ILE A 66 -20.36 1.57 3.19
C ILE A 66 -20.71 1.08 4.61
N ASP A 67 -20.74 1.99 5.58
CA ASP A 67 -21.29 1.68 6.88
C ASP A 67 -22.80 1.49 6.75
N LYS A 68 -23.28 0.27 7.04
CA LYS A 68 -24.72 0.00 7.14
C LYS A 68 -25.26 0.82 8.31
N LYS A 69 -26.11 1.81 8.04
CA LYS A 69 -26.89 2.51 9.08
C LYS A 69 -27.54 1.46 9.97
N LYS A 70 -27.20 1.46 11.26
CA LYS A 70 -27.94 0.70 12.26
C LYS A 70 -29.30 1.38 12.38
N ASN A 71 -30.37 0.65 12.04
CA ASN A 71 -31.74 1.01 12.42
C ASN A 71 -31.90 0.87 13.94
#